data_AF-A0A1A9I470-F1
#
_entry.id   AF-A0A1A9I470-F1
#
_cell.length_a   1.000
_cell.length_b   1.000
_cell.length_c   1.000
_cell.angle_alpha   90.00
_cell.angle_beta   90.00
_cell.angle_gamma   90.00
#
_symmetry.space_group_name_H-M   'P 1'
#
loop_
_entity.id
_entity.type
_entity.pdbx_description
1 polymer ?
#
loop_
_entity_poly.entity_id
_entity_poly.type
_entity_poly.pdbx_seq_one_letter_code
_entity_poly.pdbx_strand_id
1 'polypeptide(L)'
;MSKTPKHHAYCFLNALALKYRRHPAAIDPLTVLPDLFDFSPPQEQALFLEKFCTAALTNTYAWKEGSPAQALDYGRELEMLVEVAWLLYKKGNNSTKKQCHTLPGVKELPMPLTAAEYRQPQLYLQQFFADAPLRKWKLLIAAFTVNAISNESVADELPGKDLPAFAISVNKLIYTIYRVAVLKGVELQ
;
A
#
# COMPACT_ATOMS: atom_id res chain seq x y z
N MET A 1 32.01 -11.65 -15.85
CA MET A 1 32.45 -10.65 -14.86
C MET A 1 31.25 -9.80 -14.43
N SER A 2 31.13 -9.54 -13.12
CA SER A 2 30.19 -8.61 -12.46
C SER A 2 28.68 -8.91 -12.52
N LYS A 3 28.21 -9.81 -11.64
CA LYS A 3 26.82 -9.80 -11.14
C LYS A 3 26.68 -8.63 -10.15
N THR A 4 26.34 -7.44 -10.63
CA THR A 4 25.92 -6.32 -9.76
C THR A 4 24.60 -6.65 -9.07
N PRO A 5 24.38 -6.22 -7.82
CA PRO A 5 23.63 -6.99 -6.86
C PRO A 5 22.13 -6.65 -6.88
N LYS A 6 21.33 -7.57 -6.35
CA LYS A 6 19.92 -7.38 -5.94
C LYS A 6 19.70 -6.24 -4.91
N HIS A 7 20.67 -5.34 -4.68
CA HIS A 7 20.69 -4.30 -3.66
C HIS A 7 19.87 -3.04 -4.01
N HIS A 8 19.65 -2.73 -5.30
CA HIS A 8 18.98 -1.48 -5.70
C HIS A 8 17.50 -1.39 -5.34
N ALA A 9 16.80 -2.50 -5.12
CA ALA A 9 15.37 -2.42 -4.76
C ALA A 9 15.17 -2.13 -3.26
N TYR A 10 16.13 -2.53 -2.42
CA TYR A 10 16.04 -2.34 -0.97
C TYR A 10 16.22 -0.88 -0.52
N CYS A 11 16.82 -0.02 -1.35
CA CYS A 11 16.90 1.41 -1.02
C CYS A 11 15.53 2.11 -1.04
N PHE A 12 14.54 1.52 -1.72
CA PHE A 12 13.16 2.00 -1.74
C PHE A 12 12.31 1.41 -0.61
N LEU A 13 12.91 0.64 0.31
CA LEU A 13 12.26 0.14 1.53
C LEU A 13 12.64 0.99 2.76
N ASN A 14 12.77 2.30 2.54
CA ASN A 14 13.28 3.23 3.53
C ASN A 14 12.29 3.52 4.65
N ALA A 15 10.97 3.50 4.41
CA ALA A 15 10.00 3.70 5.48
C ALA A 15 10.10 2.56 6.51
N LEU A 16 10.18 1.31 6.04
CA LEU A 16 10.40 0.13 6.88
C LEU A 16 11.78 0.14 7.54
N ALA A 17 12.83 0.50 6.81
CA ALA A 17 14.19 0.60 7.37
C ALA A 17 14.23 1.59 8.54
N LEU A 18 13.61 2.76 8.38
CA LEU A 18 13.59 3.83 9.36
C LEU A 18 12.75 3.46 10.58
N LYS A 19 11.53 2.92 10.38
CA LYS A 19 10.61 2.56 11.48
C LYS A 19 11.19 1.43 12.35
N TYR A 20 11.68 0.36 11.73
CA TYR A 20 12.15 -0.83 12.45
C TYR A 20 13.66 -0.82 12.75
N ARG A 21 14.40 0.20 12.27
CA ARG A 21 15.86 0.33 12.43
C ARG A 21 16.63 -0.93 12.05
N ARG A 22 16.19 -1.58 10.97
CA ARG A 22 16.73 -2.86 10.48
C ARG A 22 16.96 -2.79 8.99
N HIS A 23 17.91 -3.60 8.50
CA HIS A 23 18.10 -3.76 7.07
C HIS A 23 16.81 -4.36 6.46
N PRO A 24 16.27 -3.80 5.36
CA PRO A 24 14.95 -4.22 4.86
C PRO A 24 14.83 -5.71 4.49
N ALA A 25 15.92 -6.35 4.09
CA ALA A 25 15.93 -7.79 3.81
C ALA A 25 15.66 -8.67 5.05
N ALA A 26 15.92 -8.16 6.26
CA ALA A 26 15.69 -8.87 7.52
C ALA A 26 14.28 -8.64 8.10
N ILE A 27 13.49 -7.75 7.49
CA ILE A 27 12.13 -7.43 7.97
C ILE A 27 11.18 -8.54 7.50
N ASP A 28 10.46 -9.14 8.44
CA ASP A 28 9.34 -10.01 8.13
C ASP A 28 8.10 -9.14 7.84
N PRO A 29 7.55 -9.13 6.61
CA PRO A 29 6.38 -8.31 6.33
C PRO A 29 5.17 -8.67 7.20
N LEU A 30 5.04 -9.92 7.67
CA LEU A 30 3.90 -10.32 8.51
C LEU A 30 3.93 -9.66 9.89
N THR A 31 5.11 -9.37 10.44
CA THR A 31 5.24 -8.69 11.73
C THR A 31 4.96 -7.19 11.66
N VAL A 32 4.85 -6.64 10.45
CA VAL A 32 4.52 -5.22 10.21
C VAL A 32 3.01 -5.02 10.06
N LEU A 33 2.26 -6.06 9.68
CA LEU A 33 0.83 -5.97 9.41
C LEU A 33 0.00 -5.48 10.61
N PRO A 34 0.26 -5.91 11.87
CA PRO A 34 -0.43 -5.33 13.02
C PRO A 34 -0.25 -3.82 13.07
N ASP A 35 0.98 -3.31 13.04
CA ASP A 35 1.27 -1.87 13.06
C ASP A 35 0.64 -1.08 11.90
N LEU A 36 0.33 -1.73 10.77
CA LEU A 36 -0.35 -1.11 9.63
C LEU A 36 -1.86 -0.99 9.84
N PHE A 37 -2.48 -1.86 10.64
CA PHE A 37 -3.92 -1.87 10.87
C PHE A 37 -4.32 -1.54 12.32
N ASP A 38 -3.35 -1.35 13.22
CA ASP A 38 -3.52 -1.12 14.67
C ASP A 38 -4.46 0.04 15.00
N PHE A 39 -4.47 1.09 14.17
CA PHE A 39 -5.22 2.31 14.43
C PHE A 39 -6.42 2.52 13.52
N SER A 40 -6.55 1.74 12.44
CA SER A 40 -7.59 1.95 11.44
C SER A 40 -7.89 0.65 10.69
N PRO A 41 -9.12 0.11 10.77
CA PRO A 41 -9.54 -1.01 9.94
C PRO A 41 -9.48 -0.64 8.43
N PRO A 42 -9.42 -1.62 7.53
CA PRO A 42 -9.29 -1.39 6.08
C PRO A 42 -10.31 -0.41 5.49
N GLN A 43 -11.52 -0.40 6.04
CA GLN A 43 -12.62 0.49 5.68
C GLN A 43 -12.26 1.95 5.96
N GLU A 44 -11.72 2.21 7.14
CA GLU A 44 -11.30 3.55 7.55
C GLU A 44 -10.11 4.00 6.70
N GLN A 45 -9.14 3.12 6.45
CA GLN A 45 -8.03 3.42 5.54
C GLN A 45 -8.52 3.77 4.12
N ALA A 46 -9.54 3.08 3.61
CA ALA A 46 -10.14 3.38 2.32
C ALA A 46 -10.85 4.75 2.31
N LEU A 47 -11.54 5.11 3.40
CA LEU A 47 -12.15 6.43 3.56
C LEU A 47 -11.09 7.54 3.65
N PHE A 48 -10.01 7.31 4.40
CA PHE A 48 -8.88 8.25 4.46
C PHE A 48 -8.22 8.41 3.09
N LEU A 49 -8.09 7.33 2.31
CA LEU A 49 -7.57 7.38 0.95
C LEU A 49 -8.41 8.28 0.05
N GLU A 50 -9.74 8.19 0.14
CA GLU A 50 -10.66 9.03 -0.65
C GLU A 50 -10.49 10.50 -0.31
N LYS A 51 -10.44 10.84 0.98
CA LYS A 51 -10.21 12.22 1.45
C LYS A 51 -8.84 12.74 1.00
N PHE A 52 -7.82 11.88 1.06
CA PHE A 52 -6.45 12.20 0.68
C PHE A 52 -6.32 12.47 -0.81
N CYS A 53 -6.90 11.60 -1.64
CA CYS A 53 -6.96 11.84 -3.08
C CYS A 53 -7.77 13.11 -3.41
N THR A 54 -8.87 13.34 -2.70
CA THR A 54 -9.70 14.55 -2.91
C THR A 54 -8.92 15.82 -2.60
N ALA A 55 -8.22 15.86 -1.46
CA ALA A 55 -7.39 17.01 -1.09
C ALA A 55 -6.23 17.22 -2.06
N ALA A 56 -5.61 16.15 -2.56
CA ALA A 56 -4.54 16.25 -3.55
C ALA A 56 -5.03 16.77 -4.92
N LEU A 57 -6.31 16.57 -5.26
CA LEU A 57 -6.88 17.00 -6.55
C LEU A 57 -7.35 18.46 -6.55
N THR A 58 -7.48 19.09 -5.39
CA THR A 58 -7.97 20.47 -5.27
C THR A 58 -6.84 21.49 -5.35
N ASN A 59 -7.03 22.55 -6.14
CA ASN A 59 -6.10 23.70 -6.24
C ASN A 59 -6.06 24.61 -4.99
N THR A 60 -6.52 24.11 -3.86
CA THR A 60 -6.63 24.82 -2.59
C THR A 60 -6.53 23.80 -1.48
N TYR A 61 -5.84 24.15 -0.39
CA TYR A 61 -5.80 23.29 0.79
C TYR A 61 -7.22 22.97 1.29
N ALA A 62 -7.62 21.70 1.13
CA ALA A 62 -8.96 21.21 1.44
C ALA A 62 -8.97 20.13 2.52
N TRP A 63 -7.82 19.82 3.12
CA TRP A 63 -7.72 18.82 4.18
C TRP A 63 -8.34 19.36 5.47
N LYS A 64 -9.57 18.92 5.76
CA LYS A 64 -10.41 19.42 6.86
C LYS A 64 -10.34 18.56 8.13
N GLU A 65 -9.67 17.42 8.09
CA GLU A 65 -9.52 16.54 9.26
C GLU A 65 -8.24 16.90 10.03
N GLY A 66 -8.40 17.20 11.31
CA GLY A 66 -7.30 17.51 12.23
C GLY A 66 -6.34 18.58 11.70
N SER A 67 -5.08 18.21 11.49
CA SER A 67 -4.02 19.10 11.04
C SER A 67 -3.38 18.60 9.73
N PRO A 68 -2.70 19.47 8.96
CA PRO A 68 -1.94 19.03 7.77
C PRO A 68 -0.95 17.88 8.05
N ALA A 69 -0.51 17.73 9.30
CA ALA A 69 0.33 16.62 9.73
C ALA A 69 -0.35 15.26 9.54
N GLN A 70 -1.68 15.18 9.63
CA GLN A 70 -2.41 13.93 9.40
C GLN A 70 -2.32 13.44 7.96
N ALA A 71 -2.40 14.34 6.96
CA ALA A 71 -2.20 13.96 5.56
C ALA A 71 -0.75 13.49 5.29
N LEU A 72 0.22 14.12 5.95
CA LEU A 72 1.63 13.71 5.89
C LEU A 72 1.84 12.33 6.52
N ASP A 73 1.26 12.08 7.70
CA ASP A 73 1.36 10.80 8.39
C ASP A 73 0.66 9.70 7.61
N TYR A 74 -0.52 9.98 7.03
CA TYR A 74 -1.19 9.05 6.13
C TYR A 74 -0.36 8.74 4.87
N GLY A 75 0.30 9.74 4.28
CA GLY A 75 1.25 9.53 3.18
C GLY A 75 2.38 8.55 3.56
N ARG A 76 2.92 8.65 4.78
CA ARG A 76 3.94 7.72 5.30
C ARG A 76 3.37 6.32 5.52
N GLU A 77 2.13 6.20 5.97
CA GLU A 77 1.44 4.91 6.11
C GLU A 77 1.24 4.25 4.74
N LEU A 78 0.85 5.01 3.71
CA LEU A 78 0.76 4.52 2.34
C LEU A 78 2.12 4.05 1.80
N GLU A 79 3.21 4.78 2.08
CA GLU A 79 4.56 4.32 1.73
C GLU A 79 4.86 2.97 2.39
N MET A 80 4.60 2.85 3.69
CA MET A 80 4.83 1.62 4.44
C MET A 80 3.98 0.45 3.90
N LEU A 81 2.71 0.70 3.56
CA LEU A 81 1.81 -0.27 2.95
C LEU A 81 2.40 -0.83 1.64
N VAL A 82 2.86 0.05 0.74
CA VAL A 82 3.44 -0.36 -0.55
C VAL A 82 4.78 -1.09 -0.36
N GLU A 83 5.60 -0.69 0.62
CA GLU A 83 6.85 -1.38 0.95
C GLU A 83 6.60 -2.80 1.49
N VAL A 84 5.62 -2.96 2.40
CA VAL A 84 5.21 -4.27 2.93
C VAL A 84 4.63 -5.14 1.81
N ALA A 85 3.78 -4.56 0.97
CA ALA A 85 3.24 -5.23 -0.21
C ALA A 85 4.37 -5.76 -1.11
N TRP A 86 5.43 -4.97 -1.31
CA TRP A 86 6.58 -5.38 -2.11
C TRP A 86 7.35 -6.54 -1.47
N LEU A 87 7.54 -6.51 -0.15
CA LEU A 87 8.16 -7.63 0.58
C LEU A 87 7.33 -8.91 0.48
N LEU A 88 6.00 -8.82 0.63
CA LEU A 88 5.07 -9.94 0.45
C LEU A 88 5.13 -10.47 -0.98
N TYR A 89 5.11 -9.59 -1.97
CA TYR A 89 5.28 -9.95 -3.39
C TYR A 89 6.58 -10.74 -3.59
N LYS A 90 7.73 -10.23 -3.13
CA LYS A 90 9.04 -10.87 -3.31
C LYS A 90 9.19 -12.17 -2.55
N LYS A 91 8.72 -12.25 -1.30
CA LYS A 91 8.80 -13.46 -0.47
C LYS A 91 7.81 -14.54 -0.93
N GLY A 92 6.61 -14.13 -1.35
CA GLY A 92 5.59 -15.02 -1.91
C GLY A 92 6.01 -15.63 -3.25
N ASN A 93 6.75 -14.90 -4.10
CA ASN A 93 7.27 -15.42 -5.36
C ASN A 93 8.34 -16.52 -5.19
N ASN A 94 8.99 -16.58 -4.01
CA ASN A 94 9.98 -17.61 -3.69
C ASN A 94 9.35 -18.85 -3.03
N SER A 95 8.09 -18.78 -2.61
CA SER A 95 7.38 -19.89 -1.97
C SER A 95 6.62 -20.71 -3.00
N THR A 96 7.28 -21.70 -3.59
CA THR A 96 6.69 -22.67 -4.55
C THR A 96 5.66 -23.64 -3.94
N LYS A 97 5.27 -23.46 -2.66
CA LYS A 97 4.27 -24.31 -2.01
C LYS A 97 2.87 -23.81 -2.37
N LYS A 98 2.14 -24.57 -3.18
CA LYS A 98 0.69 -24.44 -3.41
C LYS A 98 -0.02 -24.39 -2.04
N GLN A 99 -0.41 -23.20 -1.59
CA GLN A 99 -1.22 -23.07 -0.39
C GLN A 99 -2.67 -23.43 -0.75
N CYS A 100 -3.02 -24.70 -0.54
CA CYS A 100 -4.39 -25.18 -0.53
C CYS A 100 -4.89 -25.06 0.91
N HIS A 101 -5.41 -23.89 1.28
CA HIS A 101 -6.24 -23.78 2.48
C HIS A 101 -7.62 -23.30 2.04
N THR A 102 -8.63 -24.00 2.53
CA THR A 102 -10.04 -23.61 2.44
C THR A 102 -10.17 -22.15 2.84
N LEU A 103 -10.50 -21.29 1.87
CA LEU A 103 -10.61 -19.85 2.05
C LEU A 103 -11.74 -19.57 3.07
N PRO A 104 -11.50 -18.84 4.16
CA PRO A 104 -12.58 -18.37 5.01
C PRO A 104 -13.52 -17.49 4.16
N GLY A 105 -14.83 -17.77 4.25
CA GLY A 105 -15.86 -17.08 3.49
C GLY A 105 -15.84 -15.58 3.78
N VAL A 106 -15.90 -14.77 2.72
CA VAL A 106 -15.91 -13.30 2.82
C VAL A 106 -17.26 -12.88 3.39
N LYS A 107 -17.35 -12.66 4.71
CA LYS A 107 -18.56 -12.14 5.35
C LYS A 107 -18.39 -10.80 6.08
N GLU A 108 -17.21 -10.21 6.10
CA GLU A 108 -16.97 -8.94 6.80
C GLU A 108 -16.04 -8.01 6.01
N LEU A 109 -16.40 -7.70 4.76
CA LEU A 109 -15.77 -6.58 4.05
C LEU A 109 -16.89 -5.77 3.35
N PRO A 110 -16.98 -4.43 3.49
CA PRO A 110 -18.15 -3.66 3.09
C PRO A 110 -18.06 -3.10 1.66
N MET A 111 -17.25 -3.71 0.80
CA MET A 111 -17.45 -3.63 -0.65
C MET A 111 -17.98 -4.98 -1.14
N PRO A 112 -18.75 -5.03 -2.24
CA PRO A 112 -19.06 -6.29 -2.92
C PRO A 112 -17.76 -6.91 -3.48
N LEU A 113 -16.94 -7.49 -2.60
CA LEU A 113 -15.61 -8.04 -2.85
C LEU A 113 -15.72 -9.47 -3.37
N THR A 114 -16.52 -9.63 -4.43
CA THR A 114 -16.69 -10.88 -5.18
C THR A 114 -15.60 -11.09 -6.25
N ALA A 115 -14.68 -10.14 -6.42
CA ALA A 115 -13.64 -10.24 -7.43
C ALA A 115 -12.70 -11.43 -7.15
N ALA A 116 -12.49 -12.27 -8.17
CA ALA A 116 -11.58 -13.41 -8.14
C ALA A 116 -10.16 -13.02 -7.67
N GLU A 117 -9.78 -11.74 -7.87
CA GLU A 117 -8.51 -11.11 -7.49
C GLU A 117 -8.16 -11.29 -6.00
N TYR A 118 -9.15 -11.21 -5.09
CA TYR A 118 -8.90 -11.33 -3.64
C TYR A 118 -8.85 -12.78 -3.13
N ARG A 119 -9.24 -13.75 -3.96
CA ARG A 119 -9.03 -15.18 -3.64
C ARG A 119 -7.56 -15.56 -3.79
N GLN A 120 -6.80 -14.77 -4.55
CA GLN A 120 -5.38 -14.99 -4.80
C GLN A 120 -4.59 -13.68 -4.55
N PRO A 121 -4.42 -13.25 -3.28
CA PRO A 121 -3.72 -12.01 -2.96
C PRO A 121 -2.32 -11.91 -3.59
N GLN A 122 -1.62 -13.04 -3.71
CA GLN A 122 -0.31 -13.09 -4.36
C GLN A 122 -0.38 -12.76 -5.86
N LEU A 123 -1.44 -13.18 -6.56
CA LEU A 123 -1.64 -12.85 -7.97
C LEU A 123 -1.90 -11.35 -8.14
N TYR A 124 -2.73 -10.76 -7.26
CA TYR A 124 -2.95 -9.31 -7.27
C TYR A 124 -1.64 -8.55 -7.03
N LEU A 125 -0.83 -8.95 -6.04
CA LEU A 125 0.47 -8.32 -5.79
C LEU A 125 1.42 -8.42 -7.00
N GLN A 126 1.38 -9.54 -7.74
CA GLN A 126 2.14 -9.67 -8.99
C GLN A 126 1.67 -8.67 -10.05
N GLN A 127 0.36 -8.52 -10.24
CA GLN A 127 -0.22 -7.57 -11.19
C GLN A 127 0.07 -6.11 -10.79
N PHE A 128 -0.13 -5.77 -9.52
CA PHE A 128 0.11 -4.43 -8.97
C PHE A 128 1.56 -3.94 -9.21
N PHE A 129 2.56 -4.82 -9.01
CA PHE A 129 3.96 -4.49 -9.27
C PHE A 129 4.40 -4.70 -10.74
N ALA A 130 3.57 -5.33 -11.57
CA ALA A 130 3.74 -5.34 -13.02
C ALA A 130 3.27 -4.02 -13.65
N ASP A 131 2.19 -3.43 -13.13
CA ASP A 131 1.65 -2.15 -13.58
C ASP A 131 2.63 -0.99 -13.30
N ALA A 132 3.25 -0.99 -12.12
CA ALA A 132 4.29 -0.03 -11.77
C ALA A 132 5.30 -0.60 -10.76
N PRO A 133 6.61 -0.33 -10.91
CA PRO A 133 7.61 -0.75 -9.94
C PRO A 133 7.45 0.03 -8.63
N LEU A 134 7.96 -0.53 -7.52
CA LEU A 134 7.96 0.09 -6.18
C LEU A 134 8.35 1.58 -6.21
N ARG A 135 9.45 1.91 -6.89
CA ARG A 135 9.91 3.31 -7.05
C ARG A 135 8.82 4.23 -7.59
N LYS A 136 8.07 3.79 -8.62
CA LYS A 136 7.02 4.60 -9.24
C LYS A 136 5.85 4.78 -8.29
N TRP A 137 5.43 3.74 -7.58
CA TRP A 137 4.39 3.85 -6.55
C TRP A 137 4.78 4.83 -5.43
N LYS A 138 6.03 4.80 -4.97
CA LYS A 138 6.53 5.76 -3.99
C LYS A 138 6.53 7.20 -4.50
N LEU A 139 6.89 7.42 -5.76
CA LEU A 139 6.83 8.75 -6.38
C LEU A 139 5.38 9.24 -6.48
N LEU A 140 4.44 8.38 -6.84
CA LEU A 140 3.01 8.72 -6.86
C LEU A 140 2.52 9.10 -5.48
N ILE A 141 2.83 8.30 -4.44
CA ILE A 141 2.44 8.63 -3.06
C ILE A 141 3.02 9.99 -2.65
N ALA A 142 4.31 10.24 -2.91
CA ALA A 142 4.94 11.51 -2.59
C ALA A 142 4.26 12.70 -3.30
N ALA A 143 3.94 12.58 -4.59
CA ALA A 143 3.24 13.62 -5.34
C ALA A 143 1.85 13.91 -4.74
N PHE A 144 1.06 12.87 -4.46
CA PHE A 144 -0.23 13.03 -3.79
C PHE A 144 -0.08 13.65 -2.40
N THR A 145 0.92 13.26 -1.61
CA THR A 145 1.15 13.80 -0.27
C THR A 145 1.49 15.29 -0.31
N VAL A 146 2.42 15.70 -1.20
CA VAL A 146 2.80 17.11 -1.36
C VAL A 146 1.58 17.94 -1.77
N ASN A 147 0.82 17.47 -2.75
CA ASN A 147 -0.35 18.20 -3.24
C ASN A 147 -1.46 18.28 -2.17
N ALA A 148 -1.71 17.19 -1.43
CA ALA A 148 -2.72 17.16 -0.37
C ALA A 148 -2.48 18.16 0.77
N ILE A 149 -1.23 18.61 0.97
CA ILE A 149 -0.85 19.58 2.01
C ILE A 149 -0.50 20.96 1.45
N SER A 150 -0.74 21.19 0.16
CA SER A 150 -0.39 22.42 -0.55
C SER A 150 -1.62 23.12 -1.14
N ASN A 151 -1.39 24.18 -1.91
CA ASN A 151 -2.40 24.82 -2.75
C ASN A 151 -2.23 24.46 -4.24
N GLU A 152 -1.64 23.31 -4.52
CA GLU A 152 -1.42 22.77 -5.86
C GLU A 152 -2.27 21.52 -6.05
N SER A 153 -2.65 21.23 -7.31
CA SER A 153 -3.32 19.98 -7.64
C SER A 153 -2.34 19.00 -8.25
N VAL A 154 -2.42 17.75 -7.79
CA VAL A 154 -1.68 16.64 -8.37
C VAL A 154 -2.03 16.41 -9.84
N ALA A 155 -3.18 16.92 -10.31
CA ALA A 155 -3.57 16.89 -11.71
C ALA A 155 -2.69 17.78 -12.62
N ASP A 156 -1.99 18.76 -12.03
CA ASP A 156 -1.04 19.60 -12.76
C ASP A 156 0.32 18.91 -12.95
N GLU A 157 0.64 17.93 -12.08
CA GLU A 157 1.90 17.17 -12.12
C GLU A 157 1.78 15.81 -12.83
N LEU A 158 0.64 15.13 -12.69
CA LEU A 158 0.42 13.78 -13.16
C LEU A 158 -0.59 13.71 -14.32
N PRO A 159 -0.39 12.79 -15.28
CA PRO A 159 -1.34 12.64 -16.38
C PRO A 159 -2.69 12.13 -15.85
N GLY A 160 -3.80 12.64 -16.41
CA GLY A 160 -5.15 12.37 -15.91
C GLY A 160 -5.57 10.90 -15.80
N LYS A 161 -4.91 9.98 -16.51
CA LYS A 161 -5.13 8.52 -16.39
C LYS A 161 -4.53 7.91 -15.11
N ASP A 162 -3.46 8.51 -14.57
CA ASP A 162 -2.74 7.99 -13.41
C ASP A 162 -3.49 8.32 -12.10
N LEU A 163 -4.33 9.37 -12.12
CA LEU A 163 -5.10 9.85 -10.97
C LEU A 163 -6.17 8.84 -10.47
N PRO A 164 -7.15 8.40 -11.28
CA PRO A 164 -8.11 7.39 -10.85
C PRO A 164 -7.45 6.02 -10.68
N ALA A 165 -6.42 5.72 -11.47
CA ALA A 165 -5.69 4.46 -11.35
C ALA A 165 -4.99 4.34 -9.99
N PHE A 166 -4.42 5.43 -9.47
CA PHE A 166 -3.79 5.46 -8.15
C PHE A 166 -4.78 5.10 -7.04
N ALA A 167 -5.88 5.84 -6.92
CA ALA A 167 -6.86 5.63 -5.87
C ALA A 167 -7.45 4.21 -5.90
N ILE A 168 -7.82 3.72 -7.08
CA ILE A 168 -8.36 2.36 -7.25
C ILE A 168 -7.32 1.31 -6.86
N SER A 169 -6.08 1.43 -7.34
CA SER A 169 -5.04 0.42 -7.11
C SER A 169 -4.61 0.36 -5.65
N VAL A 170 -4.48 1.52 -4.99
CA VAL A 170 -4.12 1.60 -3.56
C VAL A 170 -5.28 1.09 -2.69
N ASN A 171 -6.53 1.44 -3.02
CA ASN A 171 -7.69 0.92 -2.30
C ASN A 171 -7.73 -0.63 -2.37
N LYS A 172 -7.60 -1.19 -3.57
CA LYS A 172 -7.50 -2.65 -3.76
C LYS A 172 -6.29 -3.25 -3.01
N LEU A 173 -5.17 -2.52 -2.93
CA LEU A 173 -3.99 -2.96 -2.20
C LEU A 173 -4.27 -3.07 -0.69
N ILE A 174 -4.91 -2.08 -0.08
CA ILE A 174 -5.31 -2.09 1.35
C ILE A 174 -6.06 -3.40 1.67
N TYR A 175 -7.12 -3.68 0.92
CA TYR A 175 -7.92 -4.90 1.10
C TYR A 175 -7.14 -6.19 0.81
N THR A 176 -6.24 -6.17 -0.17
CA THR A 176 -5.39 -7.32 -0.48
C THR A 176 -4.45 -7.65 0.68
N ILE A 177 -3.81 -6.64 1.26
CA ILE A 177 -2.87 -6.80 2.36
C ILE A 177 -3.60 -7.25 3.64
N TYR A 178 -4.77 -6.69 3.90
CA TYR A 178 -5.65 -7.18 4.96
C TYR A 178 -6.00 -8.66 4.77
N ARG A 179 -6.35 -9.07 3.54
CA ARG A 179 -6.66 -10.47 3.24
C ARG A 179 -5.44 -11.38 3.45
N VAL A 180 -4.23 -10.92 3.15
CA VAL A 180 -2.99 -11.66 3.46
C VAL A 180 -2.86 -11.86 4.97
N ALA A 181 -3.08 -10.83 5.77
CA ALA A 181 -3.02 -10.93 7.23
C ALA A 181 -3.98 -12.02 7.75
N VAL A 182 -5.25 -11.96 7.33
CA VAL A 182 -6.29 -12.94 7.70
C VAL A 182 -5.91 -14.36 7.29
N LEU A 183 -5.45 -14.56 6.05
CA LEU A 183 -5.07 -15.91 5.55
C LEU A 183 -3.82 -16.47 6.23
N LYS A 184 -2.96 -15.62 6.79
CA LYS A 184 -1.76 -16.02 7.53
C LYS A 184 -1.99 -16.13 9.04
N GLY A 185 -3.22 -15.87 9.51
CA GLY A 185 -3.56 -15.92 10.93
C GLY A 185 -2.86 -14.83 11.74
N VAL A 186 -2.57 -13.68 11.13
CA VAL A 186 -2.05 -12.51 11.86
C VAL A 186 -3.20 -11.89 12.64
N GLU A 187 -3.02 -11.75 13.95
CA GLU A 187 -3.96 -11.03 14.80
C GLU A 187 -3.86 -9.53 14.48
N LEU A 188 -4.96 -8.96 13.99
CA LEU A 188 -5.15 -7.53 13.80
C LEU A 188 -6.11 -7.07 14.91
N GLN A 189 -5.82 -5.94 15.55
CA GLN A 189 -6.66 -5.36 16.60
C GLN A 189 -7.96 -4.80 16.03
#